data_AF-A0A661NBV3-F1
#
_entry.id   AF-A0A661NBV3-F1
#
_cell.length_a   1.000
_cell.length_b   1.000
_cell.length_c   1.000
_cell.angle_alpha   90.00
_cell.angle_beta   90.00
_cell.angle_gamma   90.00
#
_symmetry.space_group_name_H-M   'P 1'
#
loop_
_entity.id
_entity.type
_entity.pdbx_description
1 polymer ?
#
loop_
_entity_poly.entity_id
_entity_poly.type
_entity_poly.pdbx_seq_one_letter_code
_entity_poly.pdbx_strand_id
1 'polypeptide(L)'
;MLRKRAVRIDEGGVPCESRRALSREERFLKMNRRLVPVLLLVAAAIALPGTTTTTKAEEGYTLRIASLAPAGSSWMKVLNAWNKTLKDKTDGKLQLRFYPGGSQGDERDFVRKMRVGQLDGGVVTMTGMSLLIPAMNVLVLPGLLET
;
A
#
# COMPACT_ATOMS: atom_id res chain seq x y z
N MET A 1 50.95 5.43 25.69
CA MET A 1 49.74 5.07 24.91
C MET A 1 50.07 5.18 23.43
N LEU A 2 49.54 4.24 22.66
CA LEU A 2 49.82 3.91 21.25
C LEU A 2 49.63 5.11 20.28
N ARG A 3 50.19 5.19 19.07
CA ARG A 3 51.26 4.49 18.34
C ARG A 3 51.65 5.38 17.12
N LYS A 4 52.96 5.59 17.01
CA LYS A 4 53.84 5.57 15.81
C LYS A 4 53.57 6.49 14.60
N ARG A 5 54.53 7.41 14.47
CA ARG A 5 54.99 8.13 13.29
C ARG A 5 55.42 7.19 12.15
N ALA A 6 55.12 7.65 10.94
CA ALA A 6 56.03 7.90 9.82
C ALA A 6 56.85 6.76 9.18
N VAL A 7 56.60 6.59 7.87
CA VAL A 7 57.56 6.85 6.77
C VAL A 7 58.63 5.80 6.45
N ARG A 8 58.70 5.55 5.12
CA ARG A 8 59.82 5.19 4.22
C ARG A 8 60.13 3.71 3.89
N ILE A 9 59.98 3.44 2.57
CA ILE A 9 60.99 3.04 1.57
C ILE A 9 61.42 1.57 1.45
N ASP A 10 61.39 1.17 0.17
CA ASP A 10 62.14 0.17 -0.61
C ASP A 10 61.89 -1.35 -0.50
N GLU A 11 61.61 -1.87 -1.70
CA GLU A 11 62.31 -2.96 -2.41
C GLU A 11 62.65 -4.23 -1.61
N GLY A 12 62.00 -5.32 -2.00
CA GLY A 12 62.36 -6.68 -1.56
C GLY A 12 61.43 -7.71 -2.18
N GLY A 13 61.81 -8.22 -3.35
CA GLY A 13 61.01 -9.15 -4.14
C GLY A 13 60.73 -10.50 -3.46
N VAL A 14 59.58 -11.08 -3.81
CA VAL A 14 59.26 -12.51 -3.71
C VAL A 14 58.17 -12.84 -4.78
N PRO A 15 58.02 -14.10 -5.24
CA PRO A 15 58.34 -14.48 -6.62
C PRO A 15 57.17 -15.08 -7.42
N CYS A 16 57.32 -15.07 -8.76
CA CYS A 16 56.98 -16.10 -9.75
C CYS A 16 55.71 -17.01 -9.65
N GLU A 17 54.63 -16.60 -8.98
CA GLU A 17 53.39 -17.42 -8.88
C GLU A 17 52.14 -16.78 -9.52
N SER A 18 52.22 -15.62 -10.16
CA SER A 18 51.00 -14.96 -10.70
C SER A 18 50.65 -15.29 -12.15
N ARG A 19 51.45 -16.11 -12.86
CA ARG A 19 51.22 -16.41 -14.30
C ARG A 19 50.44 -17.69 -14.61
N ARG A 20 50.13 -18.56 -13.62
CA ARG A 20 49.39 -19.81 -13.86
C ARG A 20 47.89 -19.76 -13.53
N ALA A 21 47.44 -18.76 -12.76
CA ALA A 21 46.02 -18.63 -12.39
C ALA A 21 45.15 -18.00 -13.50
N LEU A 22 45.74 -17.20 -14.39
CA LEU A 22 45.02 -16.48 -15.45
C LEU A 22 44.87 -17.28 -16.76
N SER A 23 44.82 -18.61 -16.69
CA SER A 23 44.61 -19.51 -17.86
C SER A 23 43.44 -20.50 -17.66
N ARG A 24 42.69 -20.35 -16.56
CA ARG A 24 41.54 -21.20 -16.25
C ARG A 24 40.19 -20.49 -16.46
N GLU A 25 40.14 -19.17 -16.39
CA GLU A 25 38.90 -18.40 -16.60
C GLU A 25 38.55 -18.16 -18.08
N GLU A 26 39.51 -18.15 -19.00
CA GLU A 26 39.21 -17.95 -20.43
C GLU A 26 38.57 -19.19 -21.10
N ARG A 27 38.52 -20.34 -20.42
CA ARG A 27 37.95 -21.58 -20.97
C ARG A 27 36.44 -21.70 -20.84
N PHE A 28 35.78 -20.82 -20.07
CA PHE A 28 34.32 -20.84 -19.95
C PHE A 28 33.62 -20.01 -21.05
N LEU A 29 34.35 -19.17 -21.79
CA LEU A 29 33.81 -18.37 -22.89
C LEU A 29 33.68 -19.11 -24.22
N LYS A 30 33.90 -20.43 -24.27
CA LYS A 30 33.62 -21.24 -25.46
C LYS A 30 32.15 -21.68 -25.48
N MET A 31 31.25 -20.72 -25.26
CA MET A 31 29.80 -20.85 -25.42
C MET A 31 29.51 -21.08 -26.90
N ASN A 32 28.93 -22.23 -27.22
CA ASN A 32 28.59 -22.67 -28.57
C ASN A 32 27.97 -21.57 -29.44
N ARG A 33 28.62 -21.28 -30.57
CA ARG A 33 28.22 -20.34 -31.65
C ARG A 33 26.86 -20.66 -32.32
N ARG A 34 26.09 -21.58 -31.75
CA ARG A 34 24.74 -21.99 -32.16
C ARG A 34 23.65 -21.50 -31.20
N LEU A 35 24.00 -21.01 -30.00
CA LEU A 35 23.06 -20.48 -29.00
C LEU A 35 22.82 -18.96 -29.13
N VAL A 36 23.72 -18.24 -29.80
CA VAL A 36 23.61 -16.80 -30.09
C VAL A 36 22.34 -16.42 -30.87
N PRO A 37 21.91 -17.14 -31.94
CA PRO A 37 20.71 -16.75 -32.68
C PRO A 37 19.41 -17.02 -31.92
N VAL A 38 19.40 -17.97 -30.98
CA VAL A 38 18.22 -18.29 -30.14
C VAL A 38 18.00 -17.20 -29.10
N LEU A 39 19.08 -16.66 -28.52
CA LEU A 39 19.02 -15.54 -27.58
C LEU A 39 18.57 -14.24 -28.27
N LEU A 40 18.93 -14.05 -29.55
CA LEU A 40 18.54 -12.90 -30.37
C LEU A 40 17.05 -12.94 -30.79
N LEU A 41 16.49 -14.14 -31.02
CA LEU A 41 15.05 -14.32 -31.29
C LEU A 41 14.18 -14.03 -30.06
N VAL A 42 14.64 -14.37 -28.86
CA VAL A 42 13.93 -14.04 -27.60
C VAL A 42 13.97 -12.52 -27.35
N ALA A 43 15.06 -11.84 -27.68
CA ALA A 43 15.14 -10.38 -27.60
C ALA A 43 14.24 -9.68 -28.64
N ALA A 44 14.10 -10.24 -29.84
CA ALA A 44 13.23 -9.70 -30.89
C ALA A 44 11.73 -9.83 -30.55
N ALA A 45 11.34 -10.83 -29.76
CA ALA A 45 9.95 -10.96 -29.26
C ALA A 45 9.58 -9.90 -28.21
N ILE A 46 10.59 -9.29 -27.55
CA ILE A 46 10.40 -8.21 -26.56
C ILE A 46 10.34 -6.82 -27.25
N ALA A 47 10.73 -6.73 -28.52
CA ALA A 47 10.85 -5.48 -29.27
C ALA A 47 9.67 -5.19 -30.22
N LEU A 48 8.51 -5.81 -30.02
CA LEU A 48 7.28 -5.39 -30.68
C LEU A 48 6.68 -4.20 -29.89
N PRO A 49 6.70 -2.96 -30.42
CA PRO A 49 5.93 -1.84 -29.87
C PRO A 49 4.43 -2.05 -30.15
N GLY A 50 3.87 -3.12 -29.59
CA GLY A 50 2.44 -3.32 -29.46
C GLY A 50 1.95 -2.46 -28.31
N THR A 51 1.33 -1.34 -28.65
CA THR A 51 0.45 -0.50 -27.83
C THR A 51 -0.01 -1.15 -26.52
N THR A 52 0.78 -1.00 -25.45
CA THR A 52 0.26 -1.10 -24.09
C THR A 52 -0.44 0.22 -23.80
N THR A 53 -1.65 0.38 -24.35
CA THR A 53 -2.61 1.30 -23.74
C THR A 53 -2.83 0.78 -22.33
N THR A 54 -2.13 1.35 -21.35
CA THR A 54 -2.49 1.30 -19.95
C THR A 54 -3.87 1.96 -19.85
N THR A 55 -4.91 1.20 -20.13
CA THR A 55 -6.26 1.52 -19.69
C THR A 55 -6.16 1.52 -18.17
N LYS A 56 -6.19 2.72 -17.59
CA LYS A 56 -6.39 2.91 -16.15
C LYS A 56 -7.73 2.25 -15.84
N ALA A 57 -7.66 1.01 -15.37
CA ALA A 57 -8.82 0.29 -14.88
C ALA A 57 -9.47 1.22 -13.86
N GLU A 58 -10.75 1.46 -14.06
CA GLU A 58 -11.56 2.29 -13.20
C GLU A 58 -11.67 1.59 -11.85
N GLU A 59 -10.71 1.83 -10.96
CA GLU A 59 -10.61 1.18 -9.65
C GLU A 59 -11.83 1.57 -8.83
N GLY A 60 -12.80 0.65 -8.75
CA GLY A 60 -13.95 0.80 -7.89
C GLY A 60 -13.49 0.91 -6.43
N TYR A 61 -13.84 2.02 -5.78
CA TYR A 61 -13.49 2.27 -4.39
C TYR A 61 -14.60 1.76 -3.47
N THR A 62 -14.24 0.90 -2.53
CA THR A 62 -15.17 0.37 -1.53
C THR A 62 -14.87 0.96 -0.16
N LEU A 63 -15.76 1.80 0.33
CA LEU A 63 -15.69 2.41 1.66
C LEU A 63 -16.31 1.48 2.70
N ARG A 64 -15.50 1.04 3.66
CA ARG A 64 -15.91 0.22 4.80
C ARG A 64 -16.38 1.13 5.94
N ILE A 65 -17.68 1.08 6.24
CA ILE A 65 -18.33 1.93 7.23
C ILE A 65 -18.86 1.05 8.37
N ALA A 66 -18.44 1.27 9.62
CA ALA A 66 -19.02 0.58 10.77
C ALA A 66 -20.18 1.36 11.38
N SER A 67 -21.15 0.68 12.01
CA SER A 67 -22.26 1.32 12.69
C SER A 67 -22.67 0.52 13.91
N LEU A 68 -22.98 1.21 15.01
CA LEU A 68 -23.62 0.61 16.18
C LEU A 68 -25.10 0.30 15.95
N ALA A 69 -25.73 0.97 14.97
CA ALA A 69 -27.15 0.76 14.69
C ALA A 69 -27.38 -0.68 14.20
N PRO A 70 -28.38 -1.40 14.75
CA PRO A 70 -28.66 -2.78 14.36
C PRO A 70 -29.19 -2.86 12.92
N ALA A 71 -29.00 -4.02 12.31
CA ALA A 71 -29.58 -4.33 11.01
C ALA A 71 -31.12 -4.19 11.05
N GLY A 72 -31.70 -3.58 10.02
CA GLY A 72 -33.15 -3.36 9.94
C GLY A 72 -33.67 -2.08 10.63
N SER A 73 -32.82 -1.37 11.39
CA SER A 73 -33.17 -0.05 11.93
C SER A 73 -33.51 0.97 10.83
N SER A 74 -34.28 2.00 11.17
CA SER A 74 -34.58 3.12 10.26
C SER A 74 -33.30 3.77 9.72
N TRP A 75 -32.31 3.97 10.59
CA TRP A 75 -30.98 4.46 10.21
C TRP A 75 -30.31 3.60 9.15
N MET A 76 -30.31 2.27 9.30
CA MET A 76 -29.73 1.39 8.30
C MET A 76 -30.50 1.41 6.97
N LYS A 77 -31.83 1.59 6.99
CA LYS A 77 -32.61 1.77 5.76
C LYS A 77 -32.16 3.02 4.99
N VAL A 78 -31.98 4.14 5.69
CA VAL A 78 -31.51 5.41 5.09
C VAL A 78 -30.09 5.25 4.53
N LEU A 79 -29.17 4.67 5.31
CA LEU A 79 -27.79 4.44 4.88
C LEU A 79 -27.71 3.53 3.65
N ASN A 80 -28.53 2.49 3.58
CA ASN A 80 -28.62 1.64 2.40
C ASN A 80 -29.20 2.37 1.18
N ALA A 81 -30.18 3.26 1.37
CA ALA A 81 -30.70 4.11 0.30
C ALA A 81 -29.63 5.09 -0.22
N TRP A 82 -28.79 5.62 0.68
CA TRP A 82 -27.63 6.45 0.32
C TRP A 82 -26.60 5.67 -0.48
N ASN A 83 -26.27 4.45 -0.05
CA ASN A 83 -25.35 3.59 -0.79
C ASN A 83 -25.85 3.29 -2.21
N LYS A 84 -27.15 2.99 -2.37
CA LYS A 84 -27.75 2.81 -3.69
C LYS A 84 -27.60 4.07 -4.55
N THR A 85 -27.96 5.23 -3.99
CA THR A 85 -27.85 6.52 -4.69
C THR A 85 -26.42 6.85 -5.09
N LEU A 86 -25.44 6.59 -4.23
CA LEU A 86 -24.03 6.83 -4.52
C LEU A 86 -23.52 5.87 -5.59
N LYS A 87 -23.91 4.60 -5.53
CA LYS A 87 -23.57 3.61 -6.55
C LYS A 87 -24.12 4.03 -7.92
N ASP A 88 -25.39 4.45 -7.97
CA ASP A 88 -26.04 4.87 -9.20
C ASP A 88 -25.42 6.16 -9.78
N LYS A 89 -25.09 7.14 -8.92
CA LYS A 89 -24.45 8.41 -9.35
C LYS A 89 -22.99 8.28 -9.76
N THR A 90 -22.31 7.23 -9.33
CA THR A 90 -20.88 7.01 -9.60
C THR A 90 -20.66 5.94 -10.65
N ASP A 91 -21.70 5.50 -11.37
CA ASP A 91 -21.63 4.40 -12.33
C ASP A 91 -21.04 3.12 -11.73
N GLY A 92 -21.26 2.89 -10.44
CA GLY A 92 -20.73 1.76 -9.69
C GLY A 92 -19.28 1.89 -9.22
N LYS A 93 -18.61 3.02 -9.47
CA LYS A 93 -17.22 3.28 -9.03
C LYS A 93 -17.09 3.41 -7.52
N LEU A 94 -18.14 3.85 -6.82
CA LEU A 94 -18.13 3.98 -5.36
C LEU A 94 -19.15 3.05 -4.74
N GLN A 95 -18.71 2.19 -3.83
CA GLN A 95 -19.58 1.32 -3.04
C GLN A 95 -19.35 1.52 -1.55
N LEU A 96 -20.43 1.71 -0.77
CA LEU A 96 -20.37 1.68 0.69
C LEU A 96 -20.65 0.25 1.17
N ARG A 97 -19.83 -0.26 2.09
CA ARG A 97 -20.04 -1.52 2.80
C ARG A 97 -20.28 -1.21 4.27
N PHE A 98 -21.51 -1.42 4.74
CA PHE A 98 -21.88 -1.18 6.13
C PHE A 98 -21.71 -2.44 7.00
N TYR A 99 -21.12 -2.27 8.17
CA TYR A 99 -21.04 -3.27 9.23
C TYR A 99 -21.95 -2.86 10.40
N PRO A 100 -23.19 -3.36 10.47
CA PRO A 100 -24.16 -2.95 11.48
C PRO A 100 -23.94 -3.62 12.84
N GLY A 101 -24.63 -3.11 13.87
CA GLY A 101 -24.75 -3.74 15.18
C GLY A 101 -23.44 -3.84 15.96
N GLY A 102 -22.46 -2.98 15.69
CA GLY A 102 -21.19 -2.98 16.42
C GLY A 102 -20.32 -4.20 16.13
N SER A 103 -20.49 -4.89 14.99
CA SER A 103 -19.68 -6.06 14.64
C SER A 103 -18.17 -5.75 14.51
N GLN A 104 -17.82 -4.46 14.38
CA GLN A 104 -16.45 -3.96 14.35
C GLN A 104 -15.97 -3.40 15.70
N GLY A 105 -16.71 -3.59 16.78
CA GLY A 105 -16.43 -3.05 18.12
C GLY A 105 -17.31 -1.84 18.46
N ASP A 106 -16.88 -1.09 19.48
CA ASP A 106 -17.51 0.16 19.89
C ASP A 106 -16.91 1.37 19.15
N GLU A 107 -17.46 2.57 19.32
CA GLU A 107 -17.03 3.79 18.62
C GLU A 107 -15.53 4.09 18.83
N ARG A 108 -14.99 3.78 20.01
CA ARG A 108 -13.56 3.89 20.32
C ARG A 108 -12.71 2.97 19.42
N ASP A 109 -13.19 1.76 19.17
CA ASP A 109 -12.51 0.80 18.30
C ASP A 109 -12.65 1.19 16.83
N PHE A 110 -13.77 1.81 16.43
CA PHE A 110 -13.90 2.37 15.09
C PHE A 110 -12.81 3.41 14.83
N VAL A 111 -12.59 4.35 15.77
CA VAL A 111 -11.53 5.36 15.64
C VAL A 111 -10.14 4.74 15.52
N ARG A 112 -9.84 3.71 16.33
CA ARG A 112 -8.57 2.99 16.22
C ARG A 112 -8.41 2.31 14.86
N LYS A 113 -9.45 1.62 14.38
CA LYS A 113 -9.45 0.95 13.07
C LYS A 113 -9.39 1.93 11.91
N MET A 114 -9.97 3.12 12.05
CA MET A 114 -9.84 4.21 11.08
C MET A 114 -8.41 4.73 11.00
N ARG A 115 -7.73 4.91 12.14
CA ARG A 115 -6.31 5.36 12.15
C ARG A 115 -5.35 4.38 11.47
N VAL A 116 -5.64 3.08 11.56
CA VAL A 116 -4.85 2.02 10.92
C VAL A 116 -5.28 1.77 9.46
N GLY A 117 -6.37 2.39 9.00
CA GLY A 117 -6.90 2.19 7.64
C GLY A 117 -7.59 0.83 7.45
N GLN A 118 -8.00 0.16 8.52
CA GLN A 118 -8.84 -1.04 8.44
C GLN A 118 -10.32 -0.69 8.21
N LEU A 119 -10.72 0.51 8.60
CA LEU A 119 -12.06 1.03 8.42
C LEU A 119 -11.94 2.42 7.79
N ASP A 120 -12.81 2.75 6.84
CA ASP A 120 -12.74 4.03 6.13
C ASP A 120 -13.66 5.08 6.76
N GLY A 121 -14.66 4.63 7.55
CA GLY A 121 -15.53 5.51 8.31
C GLY A 121 -16.38 4.78 9.35
N GLY A 122 -17.05 5.53 10.22
CA GLY A 122 -17.98 4.99 11.20
C GLY A 122 -19.17 5.91 11.39
N VAL A 123 -20.36 5.33 11.50
CA VAL A 123 -21.55 6.01 12.00
C VAL A 123 -21.41 6.05 13.51
N VAL A 124 -21.05 7.22 14.03
CA VAL A 124 -20.79 7.47 15.43
C VAL A 124 -21.74 8.55 15.96
N THR A 125 -22.03 8.47 17.24
CA THR A 125 -22.69 9.52 18.02
C THR A 125 -21.71 10.64 18.36
N MET A 126 -22.18 11.65 19.10
CA MET A 126 -21.28 12.71 19.58
C MET A 126 -20.13 12.17 20.43
N THR A 127 -20.38 11.09 21.18
CA THR A 127 -19.36 10.45 22.02
C THR A 127 -18.18 9.98 21.15
N GLY A 128 -18.43 9.25 20.07
CA GLY A 128 -17.39 8.83 19.13
C GLY A 128 -16.77 9.99 18.35
N MET A 129 -17.56 11.03 18.02
CA MET A 129 -17.06 12.21 17.33
C MET A 129 -16.09 13.03 18.21
N SER A 130 -16.32 13.12 19.52
CA SER A 130 -15.44 13.80 20.47
C SER A 130 -14.01 13.24 20.49
N LEU A 131 -13.86 11.95 20.18
CA LEU A 131 -12.58 11.25 20.14
C LEU A 131 -11.78 11.57 18.87
N LEU A 132 -12.47 11.98 17.80
CA LEU A 132 -11.87 12.40 16.54
C LEU A 132 -11.59 13.90 16.55
N ILE A 133 -12.59 14.69 16.93
CA ILE A 133 -12.57 16.16 16.90
C ILE A 133 -13.11 16.67 18.25
N PRO A 134 -12.23 16.99 19.22
CA PRO A 134 -12.64 17.47 20.54
C PRO A 134 -13.50 18.74 20.51
N ALA A 135 -13.36 19.57 19.47
CA ALA A 135 -14.16 20.78 19.27
C ALA A 135 -15.67 20.49 19.12
N MET A 136 -16.04 19.26 18.72
CA MET A 136 -17.45 18.87 18.58
C MET A 136 -18.18 18.74 19.92
N ASN A 137 -17.44 18.70 21.06
CA ASN A 137 -18.03 18.70 22.40
C ASN A 137 -18.88 19.93 22.70
N VAL A 138 -18.69 21.01 21.96
CA VAL A 138 -19.54 22.20 22.06
C VAL A 138 -21.00 21.82 21.84
N LEU A 139 -21.29 20.91 20.89
CA LEU A 139 -22.66 20.51 20.53
C LEU A 139 -23.42 19.75 21.62
N VAL A 140 -22.75 19.27 22.67
CA VAL A 140 -23.38 18.62 23.84
C VAL A 140 -23.38 19.49 25.08
N LEU A 141 -23.00 20.77 24.96
CA LEU A 141 -23.08 21.69 26.08
C LEU A 141 -24.54 21.93 26.47
N PRO A 142 -24.88 21.82 27.77
CA PRO A 142 -26.23 22.11 28.23
C PRO A 142 -26.55 23.59 27.97
N GLY A 143 -27.72 23.85 27.38
CA GLY A 143 -28.18 25.20 27.04
C GLY A 143 -27.67 25.74 25.70
N LEU A 144 -26.86 25.00 24.94
CA LEU A 144 -26.48 25.41 23.58
C LEU A 144 -27.59 25.16 22.56
N LEU A 145 -28.26 24.01 22.66
CA LEU A 145 -29.36 23.63 21.79
C LEU A 145 -30.67 23.85 22.52
N GLU A 146 -31.59 24.59 21.90
CA GLU A 146 -32.99 24.63 22.32
C GLU A 146 -33.62 23.30 21.91
N THR A 147 -34.03 22.51 22.90
CA THR A 147 -34.74 21.23 22.73
C THR A 147 -36.24 21.43 22.66
#